data_AF-A0A1M6Q1E7-F1
#
_entry.id   AF-A0A1M6Q1E7-F1
#
_cell.length_a   1.000
_cell.length_b   1.000
_cell.length_c   1.000
_cell.angle_alpha   90.00
_cell.angle_beta   90.00
_cell.angle_gamma   90.00
#
_symmetry.space_group_name_H-M   'P 1'
#
loop_
_entity.id
_entity.type
_entity.pdbx_description
1 polymer ?
#
loop_
_entity_poly.entity_id
_entity_poly.type
_entity_poly.pdbx_seq_one_letter_code
_entity_poly.pdbx_strand_id
1 'polypeptide(L)'
;MIDITSIISEGIIGGLKSILNIAIIVFPLMIVMEIAKDLNILDKLSDYCKPLTKWLGVSKESAFPLAIGLVFGLAYGAGVIIQSAKEGNLDKRSLILVSIFLVCCHAVIEDTLIFVAVGANGFLLLTIRLVTALILTILISKKLLIPKDSKQSIE
;
A
#
# COMPACT_ATOMS: atom_id res chain seq x y z
N MET A 1 27.11 20.98 -34.25
CA MET A 1 26.71 19.62 -34.68
C MET A 1 26.31 18.89 -33.42
N ILE A 2 25.08 18.39 -33.32
CA ILE A 2 24.62 17.67 -32.12
C ILE A 2 25.33 16.33 -32.11
N ASP A 3 26.14 16.07 -31.09
CA ASP A 3 26.86 14.81 -30.94
C ASP A 3 25.90 13.74 -30.39
N ILE A 4 25.18 13.09 -31.30
CA ILE A 4 24.14 12.09 -30.95
C ILE A 4 24.74 10.97 -30.08
N THR A 5 26.02 10.63 -30.31
CA THR A 5 26.79 9.64 -29.55
C THR A 5 26.99 10.02 -28.08
N SER A 6 27.19 11.30 -27.76
CA SER A 6 27.37 11.74 -26.37
C SER A 6 26.05 11.72 -25.61
N ILE A 7 24.95 12.12 -26.25
CA ILE A 7 23.60 12.10 -25.65
C ILE A 7 23.18 10.67 -25.31
N ILE A 8 23.45 9.71 -26.20
CA ILE A 8 23.15 8.29 -25.94
C ILE A 8 24.00 7.76 -24.78
N SER A 9 25.29 8.09 -24.74
CA SER A 9 26.19 7.64 -23.67
C SER A 9 25.79 8.22 -22.31
N GLU A 10 25.49 9.51 -22.24
CA GLU A 10 25.02 10.18 -21.03
C GLU A 10 23.68 9.62 -20.54
N GLY A 11 22.74 9.33 -21.46
CA GLY A 11 21.46 8.70 -21.14
C GLY A 11 21.61 7.31 -20.53
N ILE A 12 22.49 6.46 -21.11
CA ILE A 12 22.75 5.12 -20.60
C ILE A 12 23.43 5.17 -19.24
N ILE A 13 24.46 6.00 -19.08
CA ILE A 13 25.22 6.11 -17.83
C ILE A 13 24.33 6.71 -16.73
N GLY A 14 23.54 7.74 -17.04
CA GLY A 14 22.58 8.33 -16.11
C GLY A 14 21.47 7.35 -15.71
N GLY A 15 20.97 6.55 -16.65
CA GLY A 15 20.00 5.49 -16.41
C GLY A 15 20.55 4.39 -15.50
N LEU A 16 21.74 3.85 -15.79
CA LEU A 16 22.40 2.85 -14.95
C LEU A 16 22.63 3.38 -13.53
N LYS A 17 23.08 4.63 -13.40
CA LYS A 17 23.29 5.27 -12.10
C LYS A 17 21.99 5.39 -11.30
N SER A 18 20.89 5.73 -11.97
CA SER A 18 19.57 5.79 -11.33
C SER A 18 19.09 4.41 -10.87
N ILE A 19 19.26 3.37 -11.68
CA ILE A 19 18.92 1.99 -11.31
C ILE A 19 19.70 1.55 -10.07
N LEU A 20 21.01 1.82 -10.03
CA LEU A 20 21.85 1.51 -8.87
C LEU A 20 21.42 2.26 -7.61
N ASN A 21 21.07 3.55 -7.73
CA ASN A 21 20.59 4.36 -6.62
C ASN A 21 19.24 3.88 -6.07
N ILE A 22 18.35 3.37 -6.92
CA ILE A 22 17.09 2.78 -6.45
C ILE A 22 17.36 1.42 -5.81
N ALA A 23 18.18 0.58 -6.45
CA ALA A 23 18.50 -0.76 -5.98
C ALA A 23 19.13 -0.76 -4.57
N ILE A 24 20.05 0.16 -4.28
CA ILE A 24 20.70 0.27 -2.97
C ILE A 24 19.72 0.64 -1.85
N ILE A 25 18.56 1.19 -2.17
CA ILE A 25 17.51 1.55 -1.20
C ILE A 25 16.48 0.42 -1.09
N VAL A 26 16.02 -0.10 -2.22
CA VAL A 26 14.97 -1.13 -2.27
C VAL A 26 15.46 -2.46 -1.71
N PHE A 27 16.68 -2.92 -2.03
CA PHE A 27 17.16 -4.22 -1.55
C PHE A 27 17.26 -4.29 -0.02
N PRO A 28 17.92 -3.35 0.69
CA PRO A 28 17.92 -3.37 2.15
C PRO A 28 16.53 -3.24 2.75
N LEU A 29 15.66 -2.41 2.16
CA LEU A 29 14.29 -2.25 2.62
C LEU A 29 13.52 -3.58 2.53
N MET A 30 13.61 -4.28 1.41
CA MET A 30 12.98 -5.59 1.22
C MET A 30 13.47 -6.63 2.23
N ILE A 31 14.77 -6.65 2.54
CA ILE A 31 15.33 -7.55 3.57
C ILE A 31 14.75 -7.21 4.94
N VAL A 32 14.72 -5.93 5.32
CA VAL A 32 14.16 -5.49 6.61
C VAL A 32 12.67 -5.81 6.69
N MET A 33 11.93 -5.62 5.61
CA MET A 33 10.52 -5.98 5.53
C MET A 33 10.33 -7.49 5.74
N GLU A 34 11.06 -8.34 5.01
CA GLU A 34 10.92 -9.79 5.16
C GLU A 34 11.23 -10.26 6.60
N ILE A 35 12.27 -9.69 7.24
CA ILE A 35 12.56 -9.94 8.66
C ILE A 35 11.40 -9.48 9.55
N ALA A 36 10.83 -8.30 9.30
CA ALA A 36 9.72 -7.77 10.09
C ALA A 36 8.46 -8.64 10.00
N LYS A 37 8.23 -9.24 8.82
CA LYS A 37 7.18 -10.23 8.60
C LYS A 37 7.43 -11.50 9.44
N ASP A 38 8.64 -12.04 9.43
CA ASP A 38 9.01 -13.24 10.20
C ASP A 38 8.89 -13.04 11.72
N LEU A 39 9.14 -11.81 12.20
CA LEU A 39 9.04 -11.44 13.61
C LEU A 39 7.59 -11.21 14.10
N ASN A 40 6.57 -11.49 13.29
CA ASN A 40 5.15 -11.23 13.60
C ASN A 40 4.86 -9.78 14.04
N ILE A 41 5.65 -8.82 13.55
CA ILE A 41 5.39 -7.38 13.78
C ILE A 41 4.04 -6.96 13.16
N LEU A 42 3.59 -7.74 12.19
CA LEU A 42 2.33 -7.58 11.46
C LEU A 42 1.09 -7.59 12.36
N ASP A 43 1.06 -8.43 13.40
CA ASP A 43 -0.07 -8.50 14.33
C ASP A 43 -0.20 -7.21 15.12
N LYS A 44 0.93 -6.66 15.58
CA LYS A 44 0.96 -5.37 16.27
C LYS A 44 0.59 -4.23 15.32
N LEU A 45 1.01 -4.31 14.06
CA LEU A 45 0.70 -3.29 13.06
C LEU A 45 -0.80 -3.28 12.70
N SER A 46 -1.44 -4.46 12.68
CA SER A 46 -2.89 -4.58 12.52
C SER A 46 -3.64 -3.80 13.60
N ASP A 47 -3.18 -3.82 14.86
CA ASP A 47 -3.79 -3.03 15.93
C ASP A 47 -3.75 -1.53 15.66
N TYR A 48 -2.65 -1.02 15.09
CA TYR A 48 -2.54 0.38 14.67
C TYR A 48 -3.44 0.72 13.47
N CYS A 49 -3.84 -0.26 12.67
CA CYS A 49 -4.75 -0.07 11.54
C CYS A 49 -6.24 -0.17 11.92
N LYS A 50 -6.59 -0.63 13.12
CA LYS A 50 -7.96 -0.64 13.66
C LYS A 50 -8.68 0.73 13.62
N PRO A 51 -8.07 1.88 13.92
CA PRO A 51 -8.74 3.18 13.73
C PRO A 51 -9.05 3.45 12.25
N LEU A 52 -8.17 3.03 11.34
CA LEU A 52 -8.35 3.22 9.91
C LEU A 52 -9.53 2.38 9.37
N THR A 53 -9.71 1.14 9.85
CA THR A 53 -10.87 0.33 9.47
C THR A 53 -12.19 0.96 9.88
N LYS A 54 -12.24 1.61 11.06
CA LYS A 54 -13.42 2.38 11.51
C LYS A 54 -13.72 3.56 10.59
N TRP A 55 -12.71 4.31 10.16
CA TRP A 55 -12.89 5.43 9.23
C TRP A 55 -13.37 4.99 7.86
N LEU A 56 -12.89 3.84 7.38
CA LEU A 56 -13.32 3.24 6.12
C LEU A 56 -14.72 2.60 6.22
N GLY A 57 -15.20 2.31 7.43
CA GLY A 57 -16.48 1.63 7.67
C GLY A 57 -16.45 0.15 7.31
N VAL A 58 -15.29 -0.49 7.45
CA VAL A 58 -15.05 -1.92 7.18
C VAL A 58 -14.89 -2.70 8.49
N SER A 59 -14.91 -4.02 8.38
CA SER A 59 -14.79 -4.93 9.52
C SER A 59 -13.42 -4.83 10.23
N LYS A 60 -13.34 -5.24 11.50
CA LYS A 60 -12.07 -5.17 12.27
C LYS A 60 -11.04 -6.17 11.71
N GLU A 61 -11.52 -7.25 11.15
CA GLU A 61 -10.77 -8.33 10.50
C GLU A 61 -10.03 -7.83 9.25
N SER A 62 -10.47 -6.70 8.69
CA SER A 62 -9.79 -5.99 7.60
C SER A 62 -8.49 -5.32 8.01
N ALA A 63 -8.24 -5.12 9.31
CA ALA A 63 -7.08 -4.37 9.78
C ALA A 63 -5.76 -5.06 9.42
N PHE A 64 -5.71 -6.39 9.47
CA PHE A 64 -4.52 -7.16 9.15
C PHE A 64 -4.18 -7.13 7.64
N PRO A 65 -5.10 -7.45 6.72
CA PRO A 65 -4.84 -7.27 5.28
C PRO A 65 -4.49 -5.82 4.91
N LEU A 66 -5.13 -4.84 5.56
CA LEU A 66 -4.87 -3.42 5.34
C LEU A 66 -3.46 -3.03 5.77
N ALA A 67 -3.02 -3.48 6.95
CA ALA A 67 -1.67 -3.25 7.46
C ALA A 67 -0.60 -3.82 6.54
N ILE A 68 -0.79 -5.07 6.09
CA ILE A 68 0.15 -5.74 5.19
C ILE A 68 0.20 -5.02 3.84
N GLY A 69 -0.94 -4.69 3.23
CA GLY A 69 -0.96 -3.96 1.97
C GLY A 69 -0.32 -2.57 2.05
N LEU A 70 -0.52 -1.86 3.15
CA LEU A 70 0.04 -0.53 3.37
C LEU A 70 1.57 -0.55 3.51
N VAL A 71 2.12 -1.54 4.22
CA VAL A 71 3.56 -1.58 4.51
C VAL A 71 4.34 -2.38 3.48
N PHE A 72 3.85 -3.56 3.12
CA PHE A 72 4.52 -4.53 2.25
C PHE A 72 4.06 -4.47 0.79
N GLY A 73 3.07 -3.63 0.50
CA GLY A 73 2.57 -3.44 -0.84
C GLY A 73 1.46 -4.40 -1.24
N LEU A 74 0.91 -4.13 -2.42
CA LEU A 74 -0.32 -4.75 -2.90
C LEU A 74 -0.17 -6.24 -3.19
N ALA A 75 1.00 -6.71 -3.63
CA ALA A 75 1.20 -8.13 -3.93
C ALA A 75 1.03 -9.02 -2.68
N TYR A 76 1.69 -8.64 -1.57
CA TYR A 76 1.53 -9.30 -0.28
C TYR A 76 0.15 -9.07 0.30
N GLY A 77 -0.34 -7.82 0.27
CA GLY A 77 -1.68 -7.48 0.76
C GLY A 77 -2.79 -8.27 0.07
N ALA A 78 -2.72 -8.43 -1.26
CA ALA A 78 -3.69 -9.20 -2.04
C ALA A 78 -3.70 -10.68 -1.65
N GLY A 79 -2.54 -11.29 -1.42
CA GLY A 79 -2.45 -12.67 -0.94
C GLY A 79 -3.18 -12.85 0.39
N VAL A 80 -3.00 -11.91 1.32
CA VAL A 80 -3.67 -11.92 2.62
C VAL A 80 -5.17 -11.66 2.49
N ILE A 81 -5.59 -10.71 1.65
CA ILE A 81 -7.01 -10.44 1.38
C ILE A 81 -7.69 -11.70 0.83
N ILE A 82 -7.07 -12.39 -0.13
CA ILE A 82 -7.60 -13.62 -0.71
C ILE A 82 -7.72 -14.72 0.35
N GLN A 83 -6.72 -14.85 1.22
CA GLN A 83 -6.73 -15.83 2.30
C GLN A 83 -7.87 -15.54 3.29
N SER A 84 -7.97 -14.30 3.78
CA SER A 84 -9.03 -13.88 4.71
C SER A 84 -10.43 -13.97 4.09
N ALA A 85 -10.55 -13.78 2.77
CA ALA A 85 -11.80 -13.99 2.05
C ALA A 85 -12.21 -15.48 1.99
N LYS A 86 -11.24 -16.39 1.75
CA LYS A 86 -11.48 -17.85 1.74
C LYS A 86 -11.86 -18.38 3.12
N GLU A 87 -11.28 -17.83 4.17
CA GLU A 87 -11.58 -18.17 5.56
C GLU A 87 -12.93 -17.63 6.04
N GLY A 88 -13.59 -16.76 5.25
CA GLY A 88 -14.86 -16.14 5.62
C GLY A 88 -14.75 -15.03 6.67
N ASN A 89 -13.52 -14.56 6.93
CA ASN A 89 -13.21 -13.49 7.89
C ASN A 89 -13.55 -12.09 7.35
N LEU A 90 -13.68 -11.93 6.03
CA LEU A 90 -14.02 -10.67 5.38
C LEU A 90 -15.37 -10.75 4.67
N ASP A 91 -16.26 -9.81 4.98
CA ASP A 91 -17.47 -9.60 4.20
C ASP A 91 -17.16 -9.00 2.82
N LYS A 92 -18.08 -9.16 1.87
CA LYS A 92 -17.88 -8.71 0.47
C LYS A 92 -17.64 -7.20 0.38
N ARG A 93 -18.26 -6.42 1.27
CA ARG A 93 -18.09 -4.96 1.32
C ARG A 93 -16.70 -4.60 1.79
N SER A 94 -16.25 -5.18 2.89
CA SER A 94 -14.91 -4.98 3.43
C SER A 94 -13.83 -5.38 2.41
N LEU A 95 -14.00 -6.51 1.72
CA LEU A 95 -13.07 -6.95 0.68
C LEU A 95 -12.88 -5.90 -0.42
N ILE A 96 -13.98 -5.38 -0.95
CA ILE A 96 -13.93 -4.39 -2.04
C ILE A 96 -13.37 -3.05 -1.53
N LEU A 97 -13.81 -2.56 -0.38
CA LEU A 97 -13.35 -1.28 0.17
C LEU A 97 -11.86 -1.30 0.52
N VAL A 98 -11.37 -2.39 1.13
CA VAL A 98 -9.94 -2.59 1.43
C VAL A 98 -9.14 -2.64 0.13
N SER A 99 -9.63 -3.36 -0.88
CA SER A 99 -8.96 -3.44 -2.19
C SER A 99 -8.85 -2.08 -2.86
N ILE A 100 -9.93 -1.30 -2.88
CA ILE A 100 -9.95 0.06 -3.46
C ILE A 100 -8.96 0.97 -2.72
N PHE A 101 -8.99 0.94 -1.39
CA PHE A 101 -8.09 1.76 -0.59
C PHE A 101 -6.62 1.43 -0.88
N LEU A 102 -6.26 0.14 -0.91
CA LEU A 102 -4.89 -0.31 -1.13
C LEU A 102 -4.41 -0.05 -2.56
N VAL A 103 -5.28 -0.15 -3.57
CA VAL A 103 -4.91 0.26 -4.93
C VAL A 103 -4.45 1.72 -4.97
N CYS A 104 -5.08 2.60 -4.18
CA CYS A 104 -4.68 4.00 -4.09
C CYS A 104 -3.49 4.26 -3.15
N CYS A 105 -3.39 3.52 -2.06
CA CYS A 105 -2.39 3.73 -1.00
C CYS A 105 -1.87 2.38 -0.48
N HIS A 106 -0.95 1.77 -1.24
CA HIS A 106 -0.16 0.61 -0.83
C HIS A 106 1.33 0.98 -0.79
N ALA A 107 2.15 0.10 -0.20
CA ALA A 107 3.60 0.21 -0.20
C ALA A 107 4.10 1.59 0.26
N VAL A 108 3.44 2.16 1.28
CA VAL A 108 3.67 3.54 1.75
C VAL A 108 5.14 3.77 2.09
N ILE A 109 5.81 2.78 2.65
CA ILE A 109 7.23 2.89 3.02
C ILE A 109 8.11 2.81 1.77
N GLU A 110 7.94 1.76 0.97
CA GLU A 110 8.74 1.51 -0.24
C GLU A 110 8.58 2.63 -1.28
N ASP A 111 7.36 2.95 -1.69
CA ASP A 111 7.11 3.97 -2.71
C ASP A 111 7.65 5.33 -2.27
N THR A 112 7.40 5.72 -1.01
CA THR A 112 7.86 7.02 -0.51
C THR A 112 9.38 7.11 -0.50
N LEU A 113 10.09 6.05 -0.10
CA LEU A 113 11.55 6.03 -0.11
C LEU A 113 12.13 6.08 -1.52
N ILE A 114 11.52 5.36 -2.47
CA ILE A 114 11.92 5.40 -3.89
C ILE A 114 11.74 6.82 -4.44
N PHE A 115 10.59 7.46 -4.21
CA PHE A 115 10.34 8.81 -4.70
C PHE A 115 11.24 9.86 -4.04
N VAL A 116 11.53 9.72 -2.75
CA VAL A 116 12.50 10.59 -2.05
C VAL A 116 13.90 10.43 -2.63
N ALA A 117 14.32 9.21 -2.99
CA ALA A 117 15.61 8.95 -3.62
C ALA A 117 15.79 9.67 -4.97
N VAL A 118 14.68 9.85 -5.70
CA VAL A 118 14.64 10.56 -6.98
C VAL A 118 14.46 12.08 -6.79
N GLY A 119 14.38 12.56 -5.55
CA GLY A 119 14.31 13.98 -5.19
C GLY A 119 12.91 14.53 -4.98
N ALA A 120 11.89 13.67 -4.89
CA ALA A 120 10.52 14.12 -4.58
C ALA A 120 10.33 14.38 -3.07
N ASN A 121 9.37 15.25 -2.73
CA ASN A 121 8.97 15.47 -1.34
C ASN A 121 8.07 14.32 -0.86
N GLY A 122 8.64 13.40 -0.08
CA GLY A 122 7.94 12.22 0.43
C GLY A 122 6.72 12.55 1.29
N PHE A 123 6.78 13.60 2.11
CA PHE A 123 5.65 14.00 2.97
C PHE A 123 4.45 14.47 2.15
N LEU A 124 4.71 15.30 1.12
CA LEU A 124 3.66 15.78 0.22
C LEU A 124 3.04 14.60 -0.56
N LEU A 125 3.88 13.71 -1.09
CA LEU A 125 3.45 12.54 -1.85
C LEU A 125 2.57 11.61 -1.02
N LEU A 126 3.02 11.29 0.20
CA LEU A 126 2.27 10.42 1.10
C LEU A 126 0.93 11.05 1.51
N THR A 127 0.93 12.34 1.86
CA THR A 127 -0.29 13.05 2.27
C THR A 127 -1.32 13.04 1.17
N ILE A 128 -0.94 13.38 -0.07
CA ILE A 128 -1.86 13.38 -1.21
C ILE A 128 -2.41 11.98 -1.48
N ARG A 129 -1.57 10.94 -1.45
CA ARG A 129 -2.01 9.54 -1.64
C ARG A 129 -2.98 9.10 -0.56
N LEU A 130 -2.66 9.34 0.70
CA LEU A 130 -3.48 8.92 1.82
C LEU A 130 -4.83 9.64 1.83
N VAL A 131 -4.83 10.96 1.62
CA VAL A 131 -6.06 11.76 1.56
C VAL A 131 -6.93 11.34 0.37
N THR A 132 -6.33 11.14 -0.81
CA THR A 132 -7.06 10.69 -2.00
C THR A 132 -7.67 9.31 -1.80
N ALA A 133 -6.91 8.36 -1.24
CA ALA A 133 -7.40 7.02 -0.93
C ALA A 133 -8.54 7.05 0.09
N LEU A 134 -8.39 7.82 1.17
CA LEU A 134 -9.44 7.98 2.18
C LEU A 134 -10.72 8.56 1.60
N ILE A 135 -10.62 9.68 0.88
CA ILE A 135 -11.78 10.35 0.28
C ILE A 135 -12.46 9.41 -0.72
N LEU A 136 -11.70 8.80 -1.63
CA LEU A 136 -12.26 7.91 -2.65
C LEU A 136 -12.99 6.72 -2.02
N THR A 137 -12.36 6.05 -1.05
CA THR A 137 -12.96 4.88 -0.40
C THR A 137 -14.19 5.25 0.41
N ILE A 138 -14.18 6.38 1.13
CA ILE A 138 -15.36 6.88 1.87
C ILE A 138 -16.50 7.24 0.91
N LEU A 139 -16.18 7.92 -0.20
CA LEU A 139 -17.18 8.28 -1.21
C LEU A 139 -17.80 7.04 -1.83
N ILE A 140 -17.01 6.03 -2.18
CA ILE A 140 -17.52 4.76 -2.73
C ILE A 140 -18.35 4.02 -1.67
N SER A 141 -17.86 3.94 -0.43
CA SER A 141 -18.56 3.35 0.72
C SER A 141 -19.96 3.97 0.92
N LYS A 142 -20.10 5.28 0.69
CA LYS A 142 -21.38 6.01 0.82
C LYS A 142 -22.24 6.00 -0.44
N LYS A 143 -21.65 6.05 -1.64
CA LYS A 143 -22.34 6.42 -2.89
C LYS A 143 -22.54 5.26 -3.88
N LEU A 144 -21.91 4.10 -3.69
CA LEU A 144 -21.90 3.03 -4.70
C LEU A 144 -22.10 1.60 -4.14
N LEU A 145 -23.27 1.04 -4.48
CA LEU A 145 -23.60 -0.36 -4.84
C LEU A 145 -23.07 -1.57 -4.05
N ILE A 146 -22.59 -1.42 -2.81
CA ILE A 146 -22.30 -2.60 -1.98
C ILE A 146 -23.27 -2.67 -0.80
N PRO A 147 -24.26 -3.59 -0.84
CA PRO A 147 -25.18 -3.80 0.27
C PRO A 147 -24.41 -3.99 1.58
N LYS A 148 -24.91 -3.37 2.64
CA LYS A 148 -24.39 -3.59 3.99
C LYS A 148 -24.68 -5.06 4.33
N ASP A 149 -23.65 -5.90 4.36
CA ASP A 149 -23.83 -7.32 4.65
C ASP A 149 -24.32 -7.47 6.11
N SER A 150 -25.29 -8.34 6.35
CA SER A 150 -26.12 -8.38 7.56
C SER A 150 -25.40 -8.80 8.86
N LYS A 151 -24.08 -9.03 8.80
CA LYS A 151 -23.24 -9.34 9.97
C LYS A 151 -22.70 -8.11 10.69
N GLN A 152 -22.88 -6.90 10.15
CA GLN A 152 -22.26 -5.68 10.66
C GLN A 152 -22.99 -5.03 11.87
N SER A 153 -23.95 -5.71 12.50
CA SER A 153 -24.80 -5.17 13.58
C SER A 153 -24.64 -5.83 14.95
N ILE A 154 -23.62 -6.67 15.16
CA ILE A 154 -23.37 -7.28 16.47
C ILE A 154 -21.85 -7.31 16.71
N GLU A 155 -21.25 -6.18 17.11
CA GLU A 155 -20.06 -6.07 17.99
C GLU A 155 -19.54 -4.63 18.18
#